data_AF-A0A0G4EZC9-F1
#
_entry.id   AF-A0A0G4EZC9-F1
#
_cell.length_a   1.000
_cell.length_b   1.000
_cell.length_c   1.000
_cell.angle_alpha   90.00
_cell.angle_beta   90.00
_cell.angle_gamma   90.00
#
_symmetry.space_group_name_H-M   'P 1'
#
loop_
_entity.id
_entity.type
_entity.pdbx_description
1 polymer ?
#
loop_
_entity_poly.entity_id
_entity_poly.type
_entity_poly.pdbx_seq_one_letter_code
_entity_poly.pdbx_strand_id
1 'polypeptide(L)'
;MDRSPNAPLAPSEDLYHQTTASLEHLTQKDEGGRGIRQLLGPETDDGLRRSAFLLSQPHVRRVGILTGFPCNRDSHPPTETDGPPGALAVAKCLLRGHKEAVVLLTDGINEAPLLAAVAAHPYLHKALANKRLTVESFHPAEFCENGSCIASVPLHKLADRRQLPGVRRLRALWEELDHLVAVERSGRAADGRYYTMRGLDMTSDVAPLDILFHWSLTGPQDGIRPLTTAIGDGGNELGLGKVAHRTAQHIPKGAQIACAVSCHSLIVASVSNWGAYALAALTSALMVFAGDGSFSFDELFTTDADERQVAAALCEAGVRDGATKELAMTVDGFPMHETFKRVDRMREIVSCLIVEGRRDSMMGG
;
A
#
# COMPACT_ATOMS: atom_id res chain seq x y z
N MET A 1 15.02 -6.54 37.66
CA MET A 1 15.19 -6.04 36.30
C MET A 1 14.16 -4.94 36.13
N ASP A 2 14.66 -3.71 36.14
CA ASP A 2 13.89 -2.48 36.27
C ASP A 2 13.20 -2.17 34.93
N ARG A 3 11.90 -2.45 34.82
CA ARG A 3 11.10 -1.96 33.69
C ARG A 3 10.70 -0.53 34.02
N SER A 4 11.23 0.41 33.24
CA SER A 4 10.81 1.81 33.23
C SER A 4 9.26 1.90 33.28
N PRO A 5 8.66 2.69 34.18
CA PRO A 5 7.21 2.81 34.33
C PRO A 5 6.50 3.45 33.12
N ASN A 6 7.24 3.81 32.07
CA ASN A 6 6.75 4.41 30.82
C ASN A 6 7.08 3.58 29.56
N ALA A 7 7.46 2.30 29.68
CA ALA A 7 7.60 1.45 28.50
C ALA A 7 6.20 1.25 27.86
N PRO A 8 6.02 1.53 26.55
CA PRO A 8 4.73 1.31 25.90
C PRO A 8 4.34 -0.16 26.03
N LEU A 9 3.07 -0.40 26.35
CA LEU A 9 2.52 -1.75 26.37
C LEU A 9 2.70 -2.36 24.98
N ALA A 10 3.36 -3.51 24.91
CA ALA A 10 3.41 -4.36 23.73
C ALA A 10 2.65 -5.67 24.02
N PRO A 11 1.87 -6.21 23.06
CA PRO A 11 1.26 -7.53 23.23
C PRO A 11 2.35 -8.58 23.44
N SER A 12 2.01 -9.74 24.01
CA SER A 12 2.96 -10.85 24.07
C SER A 12 3.41 -11.21 22.64
N GLU A 13 4.70 -11.50 22.48
CA GLU A 13 5.29 -11.85 21.18
C GLU A 13 4.50 -12.99 20.52
N ASP A 14 4.16 -14.04 21.29
CA ASP A 14 3.40 -15.19 20.79
C ASP A 14 2.02 -14.79 20.22
N LEU A 15 1.25 -13.97 20.93
CA LEU A 15 -0.06 -13.52 20.47
C LEU A 15 0.06 -12.62 19.23
N TYR A 16 1.08 -11.75 19.19
CA TYR A 16 1.32 -10.89 18.03
C TYR A 16 1.71 -11.70 16.79
N HIS A 17 2.58 -12.69 16.95
CA HIS A 17 2.98 -13.62 15.89
C HIS A 17 1.79 -14.45 15.38
N GLN A 18 0.98 -15.03 16.28
CA GLN A 18 -0.20 -15.82 15.91
C GLN A 18 -1.27 -15.00 15.18
N THR A 19 -1.50 -13.76 15.64
CA THR A 19 -2.43 -12.82 15.00
C THR A 19 -1.96 -12.48 13.59
N THR A 20 -0.66 -12.15 13.44
CA THR A 20 -0.07 -11.85 12.14
C THR A 20 -0.20 -13.04 11.18
N ALA A 21 0.22 -14.24 11.62
CA ALA A 21 0.16 -15.45 10.79
C ALA A 21 -1.27 -15.78 10.36
N SER A 22 -2.27 -15.50 11.21
CA SER A 22 -3.68 -15.68 10.87
C SER A 22 -4.17 -14.71 9.79
N LEU A 23 -3.70 -13.44 9.83
CA LEU A 23 -3.98 -12.44 8.80
C LEU A 23 -3.28 -12.79 7.47
N GLU A 24 -2.02 -13.20 7.52
CA GLU A 24 -1.27 -13.63 6.33
C GLU A 24 -1.91 -14.87 5.71
N HIS A 25 -2.27 -15.86 6.51
CA HIS A 25 -3.00 -17.03 6.03
C HIS A 25 -4.33 -16.68 5.38
N LEU A 26 -5.02 -15.65 5.87
CA LEU A 26 -6.28 -15.19 5.28
C LEU A 26 -6.07 -14.58 3.88
N THR A 27 -4.98 -13.85 3.66
CA THR A 27 -4.77 -13.06 2.44
C THR A 27 -3.85 -13.73 1.41
N GLN A 28 -2.99 -14.68 1.79
CA GLN A 28 -1.96 -15.29 0.93
C GLN A 28 -2.37 -16.63 0.30
N LYS A 29 -3.68 -16.86 0.15
CA LYS A 29 -4.22 -18.13 -0.33
C LYS A 29 -4.09 -18.36 -1.83
N ASP A 30 -3.69 -17.38 -2.63
CA ASP A 30 -3.65 -17.46 -4.10
C ASP A 30 -5.01 -17.77 -4.71
N GLU A 31 -6.03 -17.06 -4.25
CA GLU A 31 -7.43 -17.32 -4.62
C GLU A 31 -7.68 -17.05 -6.10
N GLY A 32 -6.98 -16.08 -6.69
CA GLY A 32 -7.04 -15.78 -8.12
C GLY A 32 -6.22 -16.74 -9.00
N GLY A 33 -5.47 -17.68 -8.42
CA GLY A 33 -4.61 -18.61 -9.15
C GLY A 33 -3.49 -17.91 -9.95
N ARG A 34 -3.01 -16.76 -9.46
CA ARG A 34 -1.96 -15.95 -10.09
C ARG A 34 -0.56 -16.49 -9.81
N GLY A 35 -0.42 -17.44 -8.89
CA GLY A 35 0.85 -18.05 -8.51
C GLY A 35 1.54 -17.32 -7.36
N ILE A 36 0.83 -16.46 -6.61
CA ILE A 36 1.43 -15.60 -5.57
C ILE A 36 2.12 -16.39 -4.46
N ARG A 37 1.69 -17.64 -4.22
CA ARG A 37 2.36 -18.51 -3.23
C ARG A 37 3.83 -18.76 -3.59
N GLN A 38 4.17 -18.70 -4.87
CA GLN A 38 5.55 -18.84 -5.33
C GLN A 38 6.39 -17.59 -5.04
N LEU A 39 5.75 -16.45 -4.78
CA LEU A 39 6.39 -15.20 -4.39
C LEU A 39 6.69 -15.14 -2.89
N LEU A 40 6.08 -16.02 -2.09
CA LEU A 40 6.33 -16.11 -0.66
C LEU A 40 7.68 -16.79 -0.37
N GLY A 41 8.35 -16.31 0.68
CA GLY A 41 9.60 -16.87 1.19
C GLY A 41 10.20 -16.02 2.31
N PRO A 42 11.43 -16.31 2.74
CA PRO A 42 12.11 -15.57 3.81
C PRO A 42 12.12 -14.05 3.63
N GLU A 43 12.08 -13.57 2.40
CA GLU A 43 12.04 -12.16 2.06
C GLU A 43 10.69 -11.46 2.39
N THR A 44 9.62 -12.24 2.55
CA THR A 44 8.24 -11.79 2.82
C THR A 44 7.70 -12.17 4.20
N ASP A 45 8.36 -13.09 4.93
CA ASP A 45 7.87 -13.72 6.19
C ASP A 45 7.56 -12.75 7.36
N ASP A 46 8.03 -11.50 7.28
CA ASP A 46 7.81 -10.48 8.31
C ASP A 46 7.26 -9.17 7.73
N GLY A 47 6.74 -9.21 6.50
CA GLY A 47 6.25 -8.03 5.82
C GLY A 47 5.15 -7.32 6.60
N LEU A 48 4.10 -8.06 6.95
CA LEU A 48 2.90 -7.51 7.57
C LEU A 48 3.19 -6.99 8.98
N ARG A 49 3.81 -7.81 9.82
CA ARG A 49 4.12 -7.49 11.22
C ARG A 49 5.08 -6.31 11.31
N ARG A 50 6.19 -6.31 10.55
CA ARG A 50 7.13 -5.18 10.55
C ARG A 50 6.46 -3.89 10.09
N SER A 51 5.66 -3.93 9.02
CA SER A 51 4.97 -2.74 8.51
C SER A 51 3.95 -2.19 9.49
N ALA A 52 3.12 -3.04 10.08
CA ALA A 52 2.12 -2.62 11.06
C ALA A 52 2.76 -2.00 12.30
N PHE A 53 3.83 -2.63 12.82
CA PHE A 53 4.59 -2.10 13.94
C PHE A 53 5.17 -0.72 13.65
N LEU A 54 5.84 -0.55 12.51
CA LEU A 54 6.46 0.73 12.13
C LEU A 54 5.40 1.84 11.99
N LEU A 55 4.31 1.55 11.28
CA LEU A 55 3.22 2.51 11.09
C LEU A 55 2.51 2.86 12.40
N SER A 56 2.47 1.96 13.38
CA SER A 56 1.87 2.25 14.69
C SER A 56 2.73 3.17 15.56
N GLN A 57 4.02 3.38 15.24
CA GLN A 57 4.91 4.13 16.13
C GLN A 57 4.61 5.64 16.16
N PRO A 58 4.63 6.31 17.33
CA PRO A 58 4.34 7.75 17.44
C PRO A 58 5.26 8.67 16.63
N HIS A 59 6.50 8.26 16.37
CA HIS A 59 7.46 9.05 15.60
C HIS A 59 7.17 9.03 14.08
N VAL A 60 6.43 8.04 13.57
CA VAL A 60 5.89 8.08 12.21
C VAL A 60 4.67 8.98 12.24
N ARG A 61 4.76 10.16 11.62
CA ARG A 61 3.74 11.22 11.67
C ARG A 61 3.15 11.53 10.29
N ARG A 62 3.99 11.56 9.26
CA ARG A 62 3.61 11.86 7.86
C ARG A 62 3.87 10.64 6.99
N VAL A 63 2.83 10.13 6.33
CA VAL A 63 2.91 8.90 5.52
C VAL A 63 2.47 9.16 4.08
N GLY A 64 3.30 8.76 3.12
CA GLY A 64 2.92 8.74 1.71
C GLY A 64 2.35 7.38 1.33
N ILE A 65 1.22 7.35 0.64
CA ILE A 65 0.58 6.12 0.15
C ILE A 65 0.45 6.19 -1.36
N LEU A 66 1.15 5.31 -2.08
CA LEU A 66 1.14 5.22 -3.52
C LEU A 66 0.14 4.17 -3.98
N THR A 67 -0.70 4.48 -4.96
CA THR A 67 -1.59 3.51 -5.60
C THR A 67 -1.93 3.93 -7.03
N GLY A 68 -2.40 2.97 -7.82
CA GLY A 68 -2.84 3.19 -9.19
C GLY A 68 -2.09 2.28 -10.16
N PHE A 69 -2.86 1.60 -11.00
CA PHE A 69 -2.34 0.61 -11.91
C PHE A 69 -3.15 0.64 -13.22
N PRO A 70 -2.59 1.17 -14.33
CA PRO A 70 -3.35 1.39 -15.56
C PRO A 70 -3.43 0.15 -16.47
N CYS A 71 -3.94 -0.97 -15.96
CA CYS A 71 -3.99 -2.24 -16.69
C CYS A 71 -5.14 -2.38 -17.70
N ASN A 72 -6.16 -1.50 -17.62
CA ASN A 72 -7.38 -1.51 -18.44
C ASN A 72 -7.22 -0.63 -19.68
N ARG A 73 -6.16 -0.86 -20.47
CA ARG A 73 -5.70 0.06 -21.54
C ARG A 73 -6.73 0.40 -22.63
N ASP A 74 -7.70 -0.46 -22.86
CA ASP A 74 -8.77 -0.24 -23.86
C ASP A 74 -10.01 0.47 -23.25
N SER A 75 -9.88 1.01 -22.04
CA SER A 75 -10.96 1.68 -21.28
C SER A 75 -10.51 3.03 -20.76
N HIS A 76 -11.49 3.89 -20.46
CA HIS A 76 -11.28 5.18 -19.82
C HIS A 76 -12.15 5.28 -18.57
N PRO A 77 -11.57 5.49 -17.37
CA PRO A 77 -10.12 5.51 -17.10
C PRO A 77 -9.46 4.13 -17.34
N PRO A 78 -8.16 4.07 -17.68
CA PRO A 78 -7.45 2.81 -17.92
C PRO A 78 -7.02 2.11 -16.62
N THR A 79 -7.53 2.56 -15.46
CA THR A 79 -7.18 2.10 -14.13
C THR A 79 -8.03 0.91 -13.67
N GLU A 80 -7.67 0.31 -12.55
CA GLU A 80 -8.36 -0.83 -11.95
C GLU A 80 -8.88 -0.60 -10.54
N THR A 81 -9.72 -1.54 -10.10
CA THR A 81 -10.38 -1.53 -8.78
C THR A 81 -9.48 -2.01 -7.64
N ASP A 82 -8.38 -2.73 -7.94
CA ASP A 82 -7.41 -3.13 -6.91
C ASP A 82 -6.40 -2.00 -6.65
N GLY A 83 -6.09 -1.76 -5.38
CA GLY A 83 -5.23 -0.66 -4.93
C GLY A 83 -5.95 0.46 -4.19
N PRO A 84 -6.79 1.27 -4.86
CA PRO A 84 -7.37 2.46 -4.26
C PRO A 84 -8.15 2.20 -2.96
N PRO A 85 -9.07 1.21 -2.89
CA PRO A 85 -9.79 0.92 -1.64
C PRO A 85 -8.84 0.56 -0.46
N GLY A 86 -7.84 -0.27 -0.71
CA GLY A 86 -6.82 -0.64 0.27
C GLY A 86 -5.99 0.55 0.75
N ALA A 87 -5.57 1.41 -0.19
CA ALA A 87 -4.86 2.64 0.13
C ALA A 87 -5.70 3.58 1.01
N LEU A 88 -7.00 3.70 0.74
CA LEU A 88 -7.93 4.50 1.56
C LEU A 88 -8.14 3.90 2.95
N ALA A 89 -8.22 2.57 3.08
CA ALA A 89 -8.31 1.92 4.38
C ALA A 89 -7.07 2.16 5.25
N VAL A 90 -5.87 2.12 4.66
CA VAL A 90 -4.63 2.48 5.35
C VAL A 90 -4.64 3.97 5.73
N ALA A 91 -5.06 4.85 4.82
CA ALA A 91 -5.17 6.29 5.11
C ALA A 91 -6.13 6.58 6.28
N LYS A 92 -7.31 5.94 6.29
CA LYS A 92 -8.30 6.05 7.37
C LYS A 92 -7.69 5.61 8.71
N CYS A 93 -7.08 4.43 8.74
CA CYS A 93 -6.40 3.88 9.92
C CYS A 93 -5.39 4.88 10.50
N LEU A 94 -4.50 5.41 9.66
CA LEU A 94 -3.44 6.32 10.08
C LEU A 94 -4.01 7.65 10.60
N LEU A 95 -4.94 8.27 9.87
CA LEU A 95 -5.49 9.56 10.24
C LEU A 95 -6.40 9.49 11.48
N ARG A 96 -7.17 8.41 11.64
CA ARG A 96 -7.96 8.15 12.85
C ARG A 96 -7.07 7.81 14.04
N GLY A 97 -5.95 7.12 13.81
CA GLY A 97 -4.87 6.91 14.78
C GLY A 97 -3.95 8.13 14.99
N HIS A 98 -4.45 9.33 14.73
CA HIS A 98 -3.80 10.62 15.01
C HIS A 98 -2.44 10.86 14.33
N LYS A 99 -2.15 10.20 13.20
CA LYS A 99 -1.04 10.62 12.33
C LYS A 99 -1.30 12.03 11.81
N GLU A 100 -0.24 12.82 11.69
CA GLU A 100 -0.34 14.26 11.39
C GLU A 100 -0.92 14.48 10.00
N ALA A 101 -0.38 13.79 8.99
CA ALA A 101 -0.84 13.87 7.61
C ALA A 101 -0.62 12.57 6.84
N VAL A 102 -1.47 12.35 5.83
CA VAL A 102 -1.32 11.32 4.81
C VAL A 102 -1.35 11.97 3.43
N VAL A 103 -0.41 11.58 2.57
CA VAL A 103 -0.34 12.04 1.17
C VAL A 103 -0.61 10.86 0.26
N LEU A 104 -1.73 10.87 -0.48
CA LEU A 104 -1.97 9.90 -1.55
C LEU A 104 -1.20 10.34 -2.80
N LEU A 105 -0.46 9.40 -3.37
CA LEU A 105 0.44 9.63 -4.50
C LEU A 105 -0.01 8.74 -5.67
N THR A 106 -0.28 9.34 -6.81
CA THR A 106 -0.79 8.60 -7.97
C THR A 106 -0.39 9.21 -9.30
N ASP A 107 -0.70 8.53 -10.39
CA ASP A 107 -0.50 9.04 -11.76
C ASP A 107 -1.64 9.99 -12.14
N GLY A 108 -1.38 10.96 -13.01
CA GLY A 108 -2.41 11.91 -13.46
C GLY A 108 -3.67 11.24 -14.02
N ILE A 109 -3.50 10.09 -14.69
CA ILE A 109 -4.62 9.30 -15.24
C ILE A 109 -5.47 8.60 -14.17
N ASN A 110 -4.94 8.43 -12.96
CA ASN A 110 -5.58 7.78 -11.82
C ASN A 110 -6.18 8.81 -10.84
N GLU A 111 -5.90 10.10 -11.03
CA GLU A 111 -6.30 11.18 -10.12
C GLU A 111 -7.81 11.29 -9.96
N ALA A 112 -8.55 11.42 -11.06
CA ALA A 112 -10.00 11.65 -10.98
C ALA A 112 -10.75 10.49 -10.31
N PRO A 113 -10.49 9.20 -10.65
CA PRO A 113 -11.11 8.08 -9.93
C PRO A 113 -10.72 8.01 -8.46
N LEU A 114 -9.45 8.27 -8.12
CA LEU A 114 -9.00 8.28 -6.73
C LEU A 114 -9.68 9.39 -5.92
N LEU A 115 -9.83 10.59 -6.49
CA LEU A 115 -10.56 11.70 -5.86
C LEU A 115 -12.04 11.36 -5.69
N ALA A 116 -12.68 10.69 -6.65
CA ALA A 116 -14.06 10.22 -6.50
C ALA A 116 -14.21 9.24 -5.33
N ALA A 117 -13.29 8.28 -5.20
CA ALA A 117 -13.24 7.36 -4.08
C ALA A 117 -13.02 8.07 -2.72
N VAL A 118 -12.10 9.03 -2.65
CA VAL A 118 -11.87 9.85 -1.44
C VAL A 118 -13.12 10.65 -1.07
N ALA A 119 -13.79 11.26 -2.05
CA ALA A 119 -14.98 12.06 -1.83
C ALA A 119 -16.17 11.22 -1.33
N ALA A 120 -16.28 9.96 -1.78
CA ALA A 120 -17.31 9.03 -1.32
C ALA A 120 -17.05 8.52 0.10
N HIS A 121 -15.80 8.50 0.57
CA HIS A 121 -15.49 8.02 1.90
C HIS A 121 -15.82 9.08 2.99
N PRO A 122 -16.72 8.81 3.96
CA PRO A 122 -17.27 9.83 4.88
C PRO A 122 -16.23 10.58 5.74
N TYR A 123 -15.22 9.87 6.21
CA TYR A 123 -14.12 10.46 6.98
C TYR A 123 -13.06 11.12 6.09
N LEU A 124 -12.60 10.45 5.03
CA LEU A 124 -11.49 10.93 4.20
C LEU A 124 -11.86 12.18 3.40
N HIS A 125 -13.12 12.32 2.98
CA HIS A 125 -13.62 13.57 2.38
C HIS A 125 -13.38 14.78 3.31
N LYS A 126 -13.66 14.64 4.61
CA LYS A 126 -13.41 15.69 5.62
C LYS A 126 -11.93 15.90 5.87
N ALA A 127 -11.14 14.83 5.88
CA ALA A 127 -9.69 14.90 6.01
C ALA A 127 -9.02 15.62 4.83
N LEU A 128 -9.57 15.47 3.63
CA LEU A 128 -9.14 16.21 2.45
C LEU A 128 -9.44 17.71 2.62
N ALA A 129 -10.66 18.05 3.05
CA ALA A 129 -11.08 19.44 3.26
C ALA A 129 -10.24 20.18 4.33
N ASN A 130 -9.80 19.49 5.38
CA ASN A 130 -8.95 20.07 6.42
C ASN A 130 -7.44 19.87 6.21
N LYS A 131 -7.03 19.39 5.02
CA LYS A 131 -5.64 19.18 4.60
C LYS A 131 -4.83 18.18 5.45
N ARG A 132 -5.49 17.34 6.25
CA ARG A 132 -4.83 16.17 6.87
C ARG A 132 -4.60 15.04 5.87
N LEU A 133 -5.43 14.98 4.83
CA LEU A 133 -5.22 14.17 3.64
C LEU A 133 -4.92 15.10 2.47
N THR A 134 -3.92 14.79 1.67
CA THR A 134 -3.70 15.42 0.35
C THR A 134 -3.60 14.35 -0.73
N VAL A 135 -3.90 14.74 -1.97
CA VAL A 135 -3.73 13.89 -3.15
C VAL A 135 -2.78 14.61 -4.10
N GLU A 136 -1.67 13.98 -4.42
CA GLU A 136 -0.63 14.47 -5.32
C GLU A 136 -0.57 13.55 -6.54
N SER A 137 -0.96 14.10 -7.69
CA SER A 137 -0.87 13.40 -8.96
C SER A 137 0.37 13.85 -9.75
N PHE A 138 0.88 12.92 -10.56
CA PHE A 138 2.09 13.11 -11.35
C PHE A 138 1.87 12.67 -12.78
N HIS A 139 2.22 13.53 -13.74
CA HIS A 139 2.16 13.20 -15.15
C HIS A 139 3.54 12.71 -15.63
N PRO A 140 3.64 11.65 -16.46
CA PRO A 140 4.93 11.16 -16.99
C PRO A 140 5.77 12.26 -17.66
N ALA A 141 5.11 13.24 -18.30
CA ALA A 141 5.75 14.39 -18.92
C ALA A 141 6.58 15.27 -17.95
N GLU A 142 6.26 15.28 -16.65
CA GLU A 142 7.03 16.00 -15.63
C GLU A 142 8.42 15.40 -15.39
N PHE A 143 8.66 14.21 -15.94
CA PHE A 143 9.88 13.42 -15.83
C PHE A 143 10.56 13.24 -17.18
N CYS A 144 10.24 14.09 -18.17
CA CYS A 144 10.85 14.06 -19.49
C CYS A 144 11.91 15.15 -19.65
N GLU A 145 13.04 14.80 -20.29
CA GLU A 145 14.07 15.73 -20.74
C GLU A 145 14.28 15.51 -22.25
N ASN A 146 14.26 16.57 -23.06
CA ASN A 146 14.43 16.48 -24.52
C ASN A 146 13.49 15.46 -25.20
N GLY A 147 12.25 15.34 -24.69
CA GLY A 147 11.23 14.43 -25.24
C GLY A 147 11.36 12.95 -24.83
N SER A 148 12.33 12.58 -23.99
CA SER A 148 12.48 11.22 -23.46
C SER A 148 12.14 11.16 -21.97
N CYS A 149 11.21 10.29 -21.58
CA CYS A 149 10.88 10.04 -20.17
C CYS A 149 12.04 9.33 -19.47
N ILE A 150 12.42 9.79 -18.27
CA ILE A 150 13.49 9.15 -17.49
C ILE A 150 13.10 7.77 -16.94
N ALA A 151 11.86 7.29 -17.15
CA ALA A 151 11.49 5.91 -16.85
C ALA A 151 12.47 4.91 -17.48
N SER A 152 12.89 5.16 -18.73
CA SER A 152 13.87 4.33 -19.45
C SER A 152 15.33 4.53 -18.99
N VAL A 153 15.57 5.41 -18.01
CA VAL A 153 16.91 5.66 -17.46
C VAL A 153 17.14 4.74 -16.24
N PRO A 154 18.36 4.17 -16.06
CA PRO A 154 18.71 3.44 -14.85
C PRO A 154 18.50 4.27 -13.58
N LEU A 155 17.93 3.68 -12.51
CA LEU A 155 17.60 4.39 -11.26
C LEU A 155 18.76 5.20 -10.68
N HIS A 156 19.98 4.65 -10.71
CA HIS A 156 21.16 5.30 -10.13
C HIS A 156 21.52 6.62 -10.83
N LYS A 157 21.06 6.87 -12.06
CA LYS A 157 21.29 8.12 -12.80
C LYS A 157 20.20 9.17 -12.56
N LEU A 158 19.16 8.85 -11.79
CA LEU A 158 18.11 9.81 -11.44
C LEU A 158 18.60 10.92 -10.52
N ALA A 159 19.64 10.64 -9.73
CA ALA A 159 20.28 11.66 -8.88
C ALA A 159 20.84 12.85 -9.69
N ASP A 160 21.13 12.64 -10.98
CA ASP A 160 21.63 13.64 -11.93
C ASP A 160 20.51 14.39 -12.67
N ARG A 161 19.25 14.20 -12.27
CA ARG A 161 18.05 14.77 -12.93
C ARG A 161 17.18 15.61 -11.98
N ARG A 162 17.80 16.17 -10.94
CA ARG A 162 17.14 17.01 -9.92
C ARG A 162 16.45 18.26 -10.48
N GLN A 163 16.75 18.66 -11.71
CA GLN A 163 16.12 19.81 -12.37
C GLN A 163 14.69 19.53 -12.86
N LEU A 164 14.33 18.26 -13.08
CA LEU A 164 13.03 17.90 -13.64
C LEU A 164 11.88 18.25 -12.66
N PRO A 165 10.77 18.85 -13.13
CA PRO A 165 9.65 19.24 -12.26
C PRO A 165 9.14 18.12 -11.37
N GLY A 166 8.90 16.93 -11.94
CA GLY A 166 8.41 15.77 -11.19
C GLY A 166 9.40 15.29 -10.15
N VAL A 167 10.69 15.24 -10.50
CA VAL A 167 11.77 14.85 -9.57
C VAL A 167 11.87 15.84 -8.39
N ARG A 168 11.75 17.15 -8.64
CA ARG A 168 11.76 18.17 -7.57
C ARG A 168 10.57 18.03 -6.63
N ARG A 169 9.36 17.87 -7.18
CA ARG A 169 8.14 17.67 -6.39
C ARG A 169 8.23 16.40 -5.54
N LEU A 170 8.65 15.27 -6.12
CA LEU A 170 8.86 14.03 -5.37
C LEU A 170 9.91 14.19 -4.27
N ARG A 171 11.00 14.93 -4.54
CA ARG A 171 12.05 15.15 -3.55
C ARG A 171 11.53 15.94 -2.36
N ALA A 172 10.78 17.02 -2.60
CA ALA A 172 10.18 17.81 -1.54
C ALA A 172 9.24 16.97 -0.66
N LEU A 173 8.38 16.16 -1.27
CA LEU A 173 7.51 15.24 -0.53
C LEU A 173 8.33 14.21 0.26
N TRP A 174 9.31 13.57 -0.38
CA TRP A 174 10.15 12.54 0.26
C TRP A 174 10.87 13.03 1.52
N GLU A 175 11.32 14.28 1.55
CA GLU A 175 12.01 14.89 2.69
C GLU A 175 11.10 15.16 3.90
N GLU A 176 9.78 15.22 3.69
CA GLU A 176 8.78 15.45 4.74
C GLU A 176 8.11 14.17 5.25
N LEU A 177 8.34 13.03 4.60
CA LEU A 177 7.66 11.77 4.90
C LEU A 177 8.51 10.87 5.81
N ASP A 178 7.86 10.22 6.77
CA ASP A 178 8.48 9.27 7.68
C ASP A 178 8.35 7.82 7.18
N HIS A 179 7.34 7.55 6.36
CA HIS A 179 7.08 6.23 5.80
C HIS A 179 6.36 6.33 4.45
N LEU A 180 6.61 5.36 3.59
CA LEU A 180 5.98 5.20 2.27
C LEU A 180 5.32 3.82 2.18
N VAL A 181 4.08 3.77 1.72
CA VAL A 181 3.32 2.53 1.49
C VAL A 181 2.91 2.49 0.02
N ALA A 182 3.27 1.45 -0.73
CA ALA A 182 2.74 1.20 -2.06
C ALA A 182 1.66 0.11 -1.98
N VAL A 183 0.49 0.38 -2.55
CA VAL A 183 -0.63 -0.57 -2.64
C VAL A 183 -1.05 -0.66 -4.10
N GLU A 184 -0.78 -1.80 -4.74
CA GLU A 184 -1.09 -2.01 -6.16
C GLU A 184 -0.59 -0.85 -7.03
N ARG A 185 0.67 -0.47 -6.81
CA ARG A 185 1.31 0.58 -7.61
C ARG A 185 2.19 -0.08 -8.64
N SER A 186 2.03 0.23 -9.93
CA SER A 186 2.89 -0.36 -10.97
C SER A 186 4.38 -0.12 -10.67
N GLY A 187 5.21 -1.14 -10.88
CA GLY A 187 6.64 -1.09 -10.64
C GLY A 187 7.45 -1.16 -11.94
N ARG A 188 8.56 -0.42 -12.02
CA ARG A 188 9.44 -0.51 -13.21
C ARG A 188 10.15 -1.85 -13.29
N ALA A 189 10.20 -2.45 -14.46
CA ALA A 189 10.98 -3.64 -14.75
C ALA A 189 12.48 -3.31 -14.92
N ALA A 190 13.30 -4.35 -15.12
CA ALA A 190 14.75 -4.22 -15.26
C ALA A 190 15.18 -3.35 -16.46
N ASP A 191 14.36 -3.31 -17.51
CA ASP A 191 14.58 -2.47 -18.71
C ASP A 191 14.07 -1.02 -18.55
N GLY A 192 13.51 -0.67 -17.38
CA GLY A 192 12.98 0.66 -17.08
C GLY A 192 11.55 0.92 -17.55
N ARG A 193 10.88 -0.06 -18.16
CA ARG A 193 9.47 0.06 -18.57
C ARG A 193 8.52 -0.48 -17.51
N TYR A 194 7.24 -0.20 -17.68
CA TYR A 194 6.15 -0.70 -16.84
C TYR A 194 5.28 -1.65 -17.65
N TYR A 195 4.90 -2.78 -17.09
CA TYR A 195 4.16 -3.81 -17.81
C TYR A 195 2.93 -4.28 -17.04
N THR A 196 1.83 -4.51 -17.75
CA THR A 196 0.73 -5.33 -17.21
C THR A 196 1.18 -6.76 -16.98
N MET A 197 0.39 -7.56 -16.24
CA MET A 197 0.59 -9.02 -16.14
C MET A 197 0.59 -9.73 -17.50
N ARG A 198 -0.05 -9.13 -18.52
CA ARG A 198 -0.04 -9.62 -19.90
C ARG A 198 1.20 -9.16 -20.70
N GLY A 199 2.16 -8.48 -20.08
CA GLY A 199 3.37 -7.98 -20.72
C GLY A 199 3.15 -6.82 -21.68
N LEU A 200 2.03 -6.09 -21.54
CA LEU A 200 1.75 -4.88 -22.33
C LEU A 200 2.43 -3.68 -21.67
N ASP A 201 3.17 -2.90 -22.45
CA ASP A 201 3.87 -1.70 -21.99
C ASP A 201 2.88 -0.59 -21.59
N MET A 202 3.02 -0.05 -20.37
CA MET A 202 2.22 1.03 -19.78
C MET A 202 3.06 2.29 -19.51
N THR A 203 4.30 2.35 -20.00
CA THR A 203 5.27 3.40 -19.63
C THR A 203 4.81 4.82 -19.98
N SER A 204 3.96 4.97 -21.01
CA SER A 204 3.38 6.27 -21.38
C SER A 204 2.41 6.83 -20.33
N ASP A 205 1.86 5.97 -19.49
CA ASP A 205 0.74 6.27 -18.60
C ASP A 205 1.18 6.34 -17.13
N VAL A 206 2.39 5.84 -16.83
CA VAL A 206 2.91 5.67 -15.47
C VAL A 206 4.03 6.67 -15.19
N ALA A 207 3.81 7.57 -14.23
CA ALA A 207 4.86 8.41 -13.67
C ALA A 207 5.85 7.55 -12.87
N PRO A 208 7.16 7.82 -12.93
CA PRO A 208 8.16 7.03 -12.21
C PRO A 208 8.17 7.39 -10.72
N LEU A 209 7.18 6.93 -9.97
CA LEU A 209 7.07 7.15 -8.52
C LEU A 209 7.97 6.19 -7.71
N ASP A 210 8.45 5.11 -8.33
CA ASP A 210 9.41 4.15 -7.76
C ASP A 210 10.71 4.81 -7.27
N ILE A 211 10.99 6.02 -7.77
CA ILE A 211 12.11 6.87 -7.37
C ILE A 211 12.11 7.10 -5.85
N LEU A 212 10.93 7.26 -5.25
CA LEU A 212 10.78 7.43 -3.81
C LEU A 212 11.34 6.22 -3.04
N PHE A 213 11.03 5.01 -3.51
CA PHE A 213 11.50 3.77 -2.89
C PHE A 213 12.99 3.58 -3.11
N HIS A 214 13.48 3.91 -4.31
CA HIS A 214 14.91 3.88 -4.58
C HIS A 214 15.68 4.79 -3.63
N TRP A 215 15.30 6.06 -3.49
CA TRP A 215 15.98 7.00 -2.59
C TRP A 215 15.95 6.56 -1.12
N SER A 216 14.83 6.00 -0.67
CA SER A 216 14.74 5.41 0.67
C SER A 216 15.78 4.31 0.89
N LEU A 217 16.00 3.45 -0.09
CA LEU A 217 16.95 2.33 0.00
C LEU A 217 18.41 2.74 -0.23
N THR A 218 18.69 3.70 -1.13
CA THR A 218 20.05 3.98 -1.63
C THR A 218 20.63 5.35 -1.29
N GLY A 219 19.85 6.25 -0.71
CA GLY A 219 20.32 7.57 -0.28
C GLY A 219 21.49 7.57 0.75
N PRO A 220 21.91 8.74 1.25
CA PRO A 220 23.00 8.87 2.23
C PRO A 220 22.59 8.38 3.64
N GLN A 221 23.44 7.60 4.31
CA GLN A 221 23.11 6.97 5.62
C GLN A 221 22.95 7.96 6.78
N ASP A 222 23.45 9.18 6.61
CA ASP A 222 23.56 10.18 7.69
C ASP A 222 22.26 10.98 7.93
N GLY A 223 21.17 10.65 7.23
CA GLY A 223 19.87 11.31 7.37
C GLY A 223 18.71 10.32 7.57
N ILE A 224 17.65 10.79 8.23
CA ILE A 224 16.39 10.04 8.36
C ILE A 224 15.75 9.97 6.97
N ARG A 225 15.35 8.76 6.56
CA ARG A 225 14.67 8.51 5.29
C ARG A 225 13.39 7.75 5.55
N PRO A 226 12.34 7.96 4.74
CA PRO A 226 11.12 7.20 4.91
C PRO A 226 11.37 5.72 4.68
N LEU A 227 10.93 4.89 5.62
CA LEU A 227 10.87 3.44 5.42
C LEU A 227 9.82 3.10 4.35
N THR A 228 9.98 1.96 3.68
CA THR A 228 9.12 1.60 2.55
C THR A 228 8.44 0.27 2.78
N THR A 229 7.12 0.26 2.65
CA THR A 229 6.26 -0.92 2.63
C THR A 229 5.63 -1.06 1.26
N ALA A 230 5.58 -2.27 0.71
CA ALA A 230 4.89 -2.55 -0.53
C ALA A 230 3.87 -3.67 -0.34
N ILE A 231 2.78 -3.58 -1.09
CA ILE A 231 1.70 -4.56 -1.17
C ILE A 231 1.43 -4.80 -2.66
N GLY A 232 1.48 -6.05 -3.09
CA GLY A 232 1.27 -6.48 -4.48
C GLY A 232 0.83 -7.94 -4.57
N ASP A 233 0.32 -8.34 -5.74
CA ASP A 233 -0.29 -9.64 -6.00
C ASP A 233 0.17 -10.32 -7.32
N GLY A 234 1.10 -9.71 -8.07
CA GLY A 234 1.47 -10.14 -9.41
C GLY A 234 2.97 -10.21 -9.69
N GLY A 235 3.78 -9.42 -8.99
CA GLY A 235 5.25 -9.38 -9.15
C GLY A 235 5.77 -8.20 -9.97
N ASN A 236 4.88 -7.44 -10.59
CA ASN A 236 5.16 -6.27 -11.42
C ASN A 236 4.80 -4.95 -10.72
N GLU A 237 4.44 -4.99 -9.44
CA GLU A 237 4.16 -3.85 -8.58
C GLU A 237 5.42 -3.37 -7.86
N LEU A 238 5.43 -2.08 -7.53
CA LEU A 238 6.49 -1.40 -6.81
C LEU A 238 6.78 -2.11 -5.49
N GLY A 239 8.05 -2.48 -5.29
CA GLY A 239 8.54 -3.15 -4.08
C GLY A 239 8.71 -4.66 -4.24
N LEU A 240 8.03 -5.29 -5.22
CA LEU A 240 8.20 -6.71 -5.50
C LEU A 240 9.53 -7.04 -6.19
N GLY A 241 10.37 -6.02 -6.45
CA GLY A 241 11.78 -6.23 -6.76
C GLY A 241 12.54 -6.97 -5.66
N LYS A 242 12.03 -7.01 -4.43
CA LYS A 242 12.54 -7.86 -3.36
C LYS A 242 12.48 -9.37 -3.72
N VAL A 243 11.47 -9.77 -4.50
CA VAL A 243 11.22 -11.16 -4.92
C VAL A 243 11.28 -11.32 -6.45
N ALA A 244 11.97 -10.41 -7.16
CA ALA A 244 12.05 -10.40 -8.62
C ALA A 244 12.48 -11.74 -9.23
N HIS A 245 13.39 -12.46 -8.56
CA HIS A 245 13.84 -13.78 -9.01
C HIS A 245 12.72 -14.82 -8.98
N ARG A 246 11.84 -14.79 -7.96
CA ARG A 246 10.66 -15.66 -7.86
C ARG A 246 9.65 -15.29 -8.92
N THR A 247 9.41 -13.99 -9.12
CA THR A 247 8.55 -13.50 -10.20
C THR A 247 9.04 -14.02 -11.55
N ALA A 248 10.33 -13.83 -11.85
CA ALA A 248 10.94 -14.26 -13.09
C ALA A 248 10.82 -15.77 -13.37
N GLN A 249 10.89 -16.58 -12.31
CA GLN A 249 10.85 -18.03 -12.41
C GLN A 249 9.44 -18.61 -12.48
N HIS A 250 8.48 -18.02 -11.76
CA HIS A 250 7.20 -18.67 -11.49
C HIS A 250 5.98 -17.97 -12.08
N ILE A 251 6.07 -16.67 -12.38
CA ILE A 251 4.95 -15.91 -12.92
C ILE A 251 5.01 -15.92 -14.45
N PRO A 252 3.90 -16.13 -15.16
CA PRO A 252 3.85 -16.00 -16.62
C PRO A 252 4.41 -14.64 -17.09
N LYS A 253 5.34 -14.67 -18.05
CA LYS A 253 6.10 -13.48 -18.50
C LYS A 253 6.93 -12.80 -17.40
N GLY A 254 7.15 -13.47 -16.27
CA GLY A 254 7.86 -12.94 -15.11
C GLY A 254 9.20 -12.32 -15.44
N ALA A 255 10.00 -12.95 -16.31
CA ALA A 255 11.32 -12.41 -16.70
C ALA A 255 11.24 -11.03 -17.37
N GLN A 256 10.12 -10.71 -18.01
CA GLN A 256 9.85 -9.40 -18.61
C GLN A 256 9.26 -8.43 -17.58
N ILE A 257 8.24 -8.87 -16.82
CA ILE A 257 7.39 -7.97 -16.04
C ILE A 257 7.90 -7.73 -14.61
N ALA A 258 8.82 -8.57 -14.11
CA ALA A 258 9.28 -8.49 -12.73
C ALA A 258 9.77 -7.09 -12.40
N CYS A 259 9.18 -6.50 -11.35
CA CYS A 259 9.60 -5.22 -10.81
C CYS A 259 11.08 -5.31 -10.41
N ALA A 260 11.84 -4.26 -10.68
CA ALA A 260 13.27 -4.16 -10.34
C ALA A 260 13.50 -3.37 -9.05
N VAL A 261 12.46 -2.79 -8.45
CA VAL A 261 12.56 -1.92 -7.27
C VAL A 261 12.10 -2.66 -6.03
N SER A 262 13.01 -2.76 -5.06
CA SER A 262 12.77 -3.42 -3.78
C SER A 262 12.13 -2.46 -2.75
N CYS A 263 11.90 -2.94 -1.54
CA CYS A 263 11.35 -2.21 -0.40
C CYS A 263 11.91 -2.74 0.93
N HIS A 264 11.66 -2.04 2.05
CA HIS A 264 12.07 -2.50 3.38
C HIS A 264 11.19 -3.67 3.87
N SER A 265 9.87 -3.56 3.68
CA SER A 265 8.88 -4.58 4.05
C SER A 265 7.95 -4.88 2.87
N LEU A 266 7.74 -6.16 2.55
CA LEU A 266 6.91 -6.58 1.43
C LEU A 266 5.77 -7.47 1.93
N ILE A 267 4.54 -7.12 1.59
CA ILE A 267 3.34 -7.91 1.84
C ILE A 267 2.85 -8.43 0.49
N VAL A 268 2.85 -9.74 0.32
CA VAL A 268 2.18 -10.38 -0.83
C VAL A 268 0.78 -10.79 -0.37
N ALA A 269 -0.23 -10.58 -1.21
CA ALA A 269 -1.61 -10.96 -0.95
C ALA A 269 -2.30 -11.43 -2.23
N SER A 270 -3.44 -12.12 -2.13
CA SER A 270 -4.21 -12.62 -3.28
C SER A 270 -4.89 -11.51 -4.08
N VAL A 271 -5.11 -10.37 -3.42
CA VAL A 271 -5.60 -9.09 -3.92
C VAL A 271 -4.94 -8.03 -3.05
N SER A 272 -4.34 -6.99 -3.62
CA SER A 272 -3.57 -6.00 -2.87
C SER A 272 -4.42 -5.22 -1.87
N ASN A 273 -5.68 -4.94 -2.20
CA ASN A 273 -6.66 -4.37 -1.25
C ASN A 273 -6.75 -5.23 0.01
N TRP A 274 -6.81 -6.56 -0.09
CA TRP A 274 -6.88 -7.45 1.07
C TRP A 274 -5.60 -7.43 1.90
N GLY A 275 -4.42 -7.35 1.26
CA GLY A 275 -3.16 -7.13 1.96
C GLY A 275 -3.12 -5.80 2.71
N ALA A 276 -3.65 -4.73 2.10
CA ALA A 276 -3.77 -3.42 2.73
C ALA A 276 -4.77 -3.40 3.90
N TYR A 277 -5.89 -4.13 3.79
CA TYR A 277 -6.81 -4.29 4.92
C TYR A 277 -6.17 -5.05 6.07
N ALA A 278 -5.39 -6.11 5.80
CA ALA A 278 -4.65 -6.80 6.86
C ALA A 278 -3.65 -5.85 7.55
N LEU A 279 -2.93 -5.03 6.78
CA LEU A 279 -2.03 -4.01 7.32
C LEU A 279 -2.79 -2.99 8.18
N ALA A 280 -3.91 -2.46 7.69
CA ALA A 280 -4.74 -1.50 8.41
C ALA A 280 -5.33 -2.12 9.69
N ALA A 281 -5.78 -3.37 9.66
CA ALA A 281 -6.31 -4.09 10.82
C ALA A 281 -5.25 -4.26 11.90
N LEU A 282 -4.08 -4.79 11.56
CA LEU A 282 -3.01 -5.01 12.52
C LEU A 282 -2.47 -3.69 13.09
N THR A 283 -2.29 -2.67 12.22
CA THR A 283 -1.87 -1.33 12.65
C THR A 283 -2.90 -0.71 13.61
N SER A 284 -4.19 -0.81 13.30
CA SER A 284 -5.27 -0.30 14.15
C SER A 284 -5.27 -0.97 15.52
N ALA A 285 -5.11 -2.30 15.55
CA ALA A 285 -5.05 -3.05 16.80
C ALA A 285 -3.85 -2.64 17.65
N LEU A 286 -2.66 -2.47 17.06
CA LEU A 286 -1.47 -2.00 17.77
C LEU A 286 -1.62 -0.58 18.31
N MET A 287 -2.23 0.32 17.53
CA MET A 287 -2.50 1.70 17.99
C MET A 287 -3.50 1.71 19.15
N VAL A 288 -4.58 0.93 19.08
CA VAL A 288 -5.58 0.82 20.17
C VAL A 288 -4.99 0.16 21.41
N PHE A 289 -4.06 -0.77 21.21
CA PHE A 289 -3.35 -1.44 22.28
C PHE A 289 -2.42 -0.50 23.05
N ALA A 290 -1.58 0.24 22.32
CA ALA A 290 -0.60 1.16 22.90
C ALA A 290 -1.20 2.52 23.31
N GLY A 291 -2.39 2.85 22.81
CA GLY A 291 -3.05 4.13 23.04
C GLY A 291 -3.66 4.29 24.43
N ASP A 292 -4.03 5.52 24.74
CA ASP A 292 -4.69 5.96 25.99
C ASP A 292 -6.22 5.77 25.98
N GLY A 293 -6.76 5.15 24.92
CA GLY A 293 -8.20 5.01 24.71
C GLY A 293 -8.85 6.19 23.98
N SER A 294 -8.06 7.12 23.41
CA SER A 294 -8.57 8.24 22.60
C SER A 294 -9.29 7.85 21.30
N PHE A 295 -9.15 6.60 20.87
CA PHE A 295 -9.86 6.04 19.72
C PHE A 295 -10.09 4.53 19.90
N SER A 296 -11.12 4.02 19.26
CA SER A 296 -11.45 2.59 19.23
C SER A 296 -11.06 1.93 17.89
N PHE A 297 -11.00 0.60 17.88
CA PHE A 297 -10.65 -0.15 16.66
C PHE A 297 -11.65 0.09 15.51
N ASP A 298 -12.95 0.16 15.82
CA ASP A 298 -14.01 0.41 14.83
C ASP A 298 -13.90 1.78 14.18
N GLU A 299 -13.29 2.73 14.88
CA GLU A 299 -13.05 4.06 14.35
C GLU A 299 -11.87 4.09 13.37
N LEU A 300 -10.86 3.26 13.58
CA LEU A 300 -9.64 3.22 12.77
C LEU A 300 -9.82 2.31 11.55
N PHE A 301 -10.35 1.11 11.75
CA PHE A 301 -10.43 0.10 10.71
C PHE A 301 -11.61 0.34 9.76
N THR A 302 -11.45 -0.10 8.51
CA THR A 302 -12.49 0.07 7.47
C THR A 302 -13.74 -0.78 7.77
N THR A 303 -14.89 -0.35 7.26
CA THR A 303 -16.17 -1.06 7.39
C THR A 303 -16.72 -1.45 6.03
N ASP A 304 -17.61 -2.45 5.98
CA ASP A 304 -18.34 -2.79 4.75
C ASP A 304 -19.06 -1.60 4.13
N ALA A 305 -19.53 -0.65 4.96
CA ALA A 305 -20.18 0.55 4.48
C ALA A 305 -19.19 1.52 3.81
N ASP A 306 -17.97 1.64 4.33
CA ASP A 306 -16.89 2.42 3.70
C ASP A 306 -16.52 1.79 2.36
N GLU A 307 -16.24 0.49 2.34
CA GLU A 307 -15.82 -0.23 1.13
C GLU A 307 -16.91 -0.21 0.05
N ARG A 308 -18.19 -0.33 0.42
CA ARG A 308 -19.30 -0.22 -0.52
C ARG A 308 -19.38 1.15 -1.16
N GLN A 309 -19.22 2.22 -0.40
CA GLN A 309 -19.26 3.60 -0.93
C GLN A 309 -18.08 3.86 -1.87
N VAL A 310 -16.88 3.43 -1.48
CA VAL A 310 -15.67 3.57 -2.29
C VAL A 310 -15.80 2.80 -3.60
N ALA A 311 -16.18 1.52 -3.56
CA ALA A 311 -16.29 0.71 -4.76
C ALA A 311 -17.45 1.15 -5.68
N ALA A 312 -18.57 1.63 -5.12
CA ALA A 312 -19.63 2.25 -5.92
C ALA A 312 -19.12 3.50 -6.65
N ALA A 313 -18.40 4.39 -5.97
CA ALA A 313 -17.85 5.59 -6.57
C ALA A 313 -16.80 5.30 -7.66
N LEU A 314 -15.96 4.28 -7.48
CA LEU A 314 -15.03 3.81 -8.51
C LEU A 314 -15.79 3.29 -9.74
N CYS A 315 -16.82 2.46 -9.53
CA CYS A 315 -17.67 1.95 -10.60
C CYS A 315 -18.41 3.09 -11.34
N GLU A 316 -18.94 4.08 -10.62
CA GLU A 316 -19.59 5.27 -11.20
C GLU A 316 -18.58 6.14 -11.98
N ALA A 317 -17.33 6.21 -11.51
CA ALA A 317 -16.23 6.87 -12.20
C ALA A 317 -15.69 6.07 -13.41
N GLY A 318 -16.28 4.92 -13.74
CA GLY A 318 -15.92 4.11 -14.91
C GLY A 318 -14.77 3.14 -14.67
N VAL A 319 -14.28 2.98 -13.43
CA VAL A 319 -13.19 2.06 -13.09
C VAL A 319 -13.67 0.61 -13.20
N ARG A 320 -12.87 -0.21 -13.86
CA ARG A 320 -13.19 -1.61 -14.16
C ARG A 320 -12.31 -2.55 -13.36
N ASP A 321 -12.80 -3.76 -13.20
CA ASP A 321 -12.03 -4.85 -12.65
C ASP A 321 -10.79 -5.15 -13.50
N GLY A 322 -9.63 -5.29 -12.85
CA GLY A 322 -8.35 -5.57 -13.53
C GLY A 322 -8.29 -6.92 -14.24
N ALA A 323 -8.99 -7.93 -13.70
CA ALA A 323 -9.02 -9.28 -14.24
C ALA A 323 -10.12 -9.46 -15.29
N THR A 324 -11.36 -9.09 -14.96
CA THR A 324 -12.54 -9.34 -15.80
C THR A 324 -12.81 -8.24 -16.81
N LYS A 325 -12.27 -7.02 -16.59
CA LYS A 325 -12.55 -5.81 -17.38
C LYS A 325 -14.00 -5.34 -17.29
N GLU A 326 -14.80 -5.93 -16.40
CA GLU A 326 -16.19 -5.57 -16.21
C GLU A 326 -16.32 -4.28 -15.40
N LEU A 327 -17.36 -3.49 -15.73
CA LEU A 327 -17.75 -2.33 -14.96
C LEU A 327 -18.72 -2.80 -13.87
N ALA A 328 -18.15 -3.29 -12.78
CA ALA A 328 -18.89 -3.86 -11.67
C ALA A 328 -18.16 -3.59 -10.36
N MET A 329 -18.88 -3.77 -9.26
CA MET A 329 -18.32 -3.75 -7.92
C MET A 329 -17.60 -5.07 -7.60
N THR A 330 -16.51 -5.31 -8.33
CA THR A 330 -15.63 -6.48 -8.19
C THR A 330 -14.18 -6.00 -8.05
N VAL A 331 -13.31 -6.87 -7.55
CA VAL A 331 -11.86 -6.66 -7.51
C VAL A 331 -11.17 -7.97 -7.86
N ASP A 332 -10.30 -7.95 -8.87
CA ASP A 332 -9.60 -9.13 -9.41
C ASP A 332 -10.49 -10.34 -9.70
N GLY A 333 -11.71 -10.08 -10.18
CA GLY A 333 -12.71 -11.09 -10.49
C GLY A 333 -13.49 -11.59 -9.28
N PHE A 334 -13.23 -11.05 -8.09
CA PHE A 334 -14.00 -11.35 -6.90
C PHE A 334 -15.12 -10.34 -6.68
N PRO A 335 -16.36 -10.78 -6.45
CA PRO A 335 -17.44 -9.88 -6.06
C PRO A 335 -17.20 -9.28 -4.68
N MET A 336 -17.66 -8.04 -4.45
CA MET A 336 -17.38 -7.29 -3.22
C MET A 336 -17.74 -8.03 -1.91
N HIS A 337 -18.72 -8.94 -1.93
CA HIS A 337 -19.06 -9.72 -0.73
C HIS A 337 -17.92 -10.61 -0.24
N GLU A 338 -16.98 -10.99 -1.11
CA GLU A 338 -15.75 -11.69 -0.71
C GLU A 338 -14.82 -10.75 0.07
N THR A 339 -14.71 -9.48 -0.33
CA THR A 339 -13.99 -8.46 0.44
C THR A 339 -14.61 -8.28 1.83
N PHE A 340 -15.93 -8.18 1.94
CA PHE A 340 -16.62 -8.03 3.23
C PHE A 340 -16.32 -9.17 4.19
N LYS A 341 -16.43 -10.43 3.72
CA LYS A 341 -16.07 -11.61 4.53
C LYS A 341 -14.65 -11.53 5.09
N ARG A 342 -13.70 -10.99 4.32
CA ARG A 342 -12.30 -10.83 4.74
C ARG A 342 -12.16 -9.70 5.75
N VAL A 343 -12.80 -8.55 5.52
CA VAL A 343 -12.85 -7.45 6.48
C VAL A 343 -13.39 -7.94 7.83
N ASP A 344 -14.55 -8.60 7.84
CA ASP A 344 -15.14 -9.18 9.05
C ASP A 344 -14.20 -10.17 9.74
N ARG A 345 -13.60 -11.09 8.96
CA ARG A 345 -12.66 -12.07 9.52
C ARG A 345 -11.42 -11.41 10.11
N MET A 346 -10.91 -10.32 9.52
CA MET A 346 -9.79 -9.57 10.08
C MET A 346 -10.16 -8.93 11.42
N ARG A 347 -11.39 -8.40 11.56
CA ARG A 347 -11.91 -7.86 12.83
C ARG A 347 -11.88 -8.93 13.93
N GLU A 348 -12.38 -10.13 13.61
CA GLU A 348 -12.36 -11.27 14.53
C GLU A 348 -10.93 -11.64 14.95
N ILE A 349 -10.01 -11.77 13.98
CA ILE A 349 -8.62 -12.16 14.23
C ILE A 349 -7.94 -11.16 15.18
N VAL A 350 -8.03 -9.85 14.90
CA VAL A 350 -7.33 -8.84 15.72
C VAL A 350 -8.02 -8.53 17.03
N SER A 351 -9.28 -8.90 17.21
CA SER A 351 -10.00 -8.72 18.48
C SER A 351 -9.31 -9.44 19.64
N CYS A 352 -8.71 -10.60 19.39
CA CYS A 352 -7.95 -11.36 20.39
C CYS A 352 -6.73 -10.54 20.87
N LEU A 353 -5.99 -9.93 19.95
CA LEU A 353 -4.85 -9.07 20.26
C LEU A 353 -5.23 -7.89 21.16
N ILE A 354 -6.38 -7.27 20.90
CA ILE A 354 -6.88 -6.11 21.67
C ILE A 354 -7.37 -6.53 23.06
N VAL A 355 -8.12 -7.63 23.17
CA VAL A 355 -8.76 -8.07 24.42
C VAL A 355 -7.79 -8.80 25.34
N GLU A 356 -7.04 -9.77 24.80
CA GLU A 356 -6.18 -10.65 25.60
C GLU A 356 -4.87 -9.96 25.98
N GLY A 357 -4.28 -9.17 25.07
CA GLY A 357 -3.08 -8.41 25.40
C GLY A 357 -3.29 -7.45 26.58
N ARG A 358 -4.50 -6.87 26.72
CA ARG A 358 -4.81 -5.96 27.83
C ARG A 358 -4.88 -6.73 29.16
N ARG A 359 -5.38 -7.97 29.15
CA ARG A 359 -5.42 -8.83 30.35
C ARG A 359 -4.01 -9.24 30.80
N ASP A 360 -3.15 -9.64 29.86
CA ASP A 360 -1.76 -10.01 30.17
C ASP A 360 -0.97 -8.83 30.75
N SER A 361 -1.23 -7.61 30.25
CA SER A 361 -0.61 -6.40 30.79
C SER A 361 -1.05 -6.05 32.22
N MET A 362 -2.28 -6.38 32.61
CA MET A 362 -2.79 -6.16 33.96
C MET A 362 -2.35 -7.23 34.97
N MET A 363 -2.08 -8.46 34.51
CA MET A 363 -1.68 -9.61 35.34
C MET A 363 -0.17 -9.72 35.55
N GLY A 364 0.64 -9.06 34.72
CA GLY A 364 2.10 -9.05 34.79
C GLY A 364 2.73 -7.81 35.47
N GLY A 365 1.92 -7.00 36.15
CA GLY A 365 2.33 -5.78 36.86
C GLY A 365 2.65 -5.98 38.33
#